data_AF-A0A923EL97-F1
#
_entry.id   AF-A0A923EL97-F1
#
_cell.length_a   1.000
_cell.length_b   1.000
_cell.length_c   1.000
_cell.angle_alpha   90.00
_cell.angle_beta   90.00
_cell.angle_gamma   90.00
#
_symmetry.space_group_name_H-M   'P 1'
#
loop_
_entity.id
_entity.type
_entity.pdbx_description
1 polymer ?
#
loop_
_entity_poly.entity_id
_entity_poly.type
_entity_poly.pdbx_seq_one_letter_code
_entity_poly.pdbx_strand_id
1 'polypeptide(L)'
;MKKTIILLVGLAVLAMAVPASAHFQMLYTPEVALEKGGQLNFKIVWTHPFADEHTMEMTTPTAFYVLSQRGEGKVKKKDLIDKLKPINWTGKANSARAYEASVKMRSMGDHVFCFVPGPYYDKHEEAWMQQITKTIVNVGGIPGNWAEPAGLETEIVPLDKPYALWTGNVFRGIVLSEGKPVSNCDVEVEYINHDVLMDKNAFAKSNYVEAPHDAFITMTIKANVNGEFSFGIPRAGWWGFAALGVGPEKEHKGEKFNADAVIWIKAVDMK
;
A
#
# COMPACT_ATOMS: atom_id res chain seq x y z
N MET A 1 -9.49 38.86 -36.68
CA MET A 1 -9.79 39.07 -35.24
C MET A 1 -10.59 37.92 -34.62
N LYS A 2 -11.71 37.43 -35.21
CA LYS A 2 -12.48 36.31 -34.64
C LYS A 2 -11.81 34.92 -34.71
N LYS A 3 -10.90 34.68 -35.67
CA LYS A 3 -10.17 33.39 -35.79
C LYS A 3 -8.96 33.27 -34.86
N THR A 4 -8.39 34.40 -34.44
CA THR A 4 -7.21 34.44 -33.55
C THR A 4 -7.59 34.18 -32.09
N ILE A 5 -8.82 34.54 -31.69
CA ILE A 5 -9.33 34.31 -30.34
C ILE A 5 -9.67 32.83 -30.11
N ILE A 6 -10.10 32.09 -31.13
CA ILE A 6 -10.41 30.65 -31.02
C ILE A 6 -9.13 29.83 -30.78
N LEU A 7 -7.97 30.28 -31.29
CA LEU A 7 -6.69 29.61 -31.06
C LEU A 7 -6.16 29.83 -29.63
N LEU A 8 -6.51 30.94 -28.99
CA LEU A 8 -6.12 31.26 -27.61
C LEU A 8 -7.00 30.56 -26.56
N VAL A 9 -8.27 30.28 -26.88
CA VAL A 9 -9.14 29.49 -25.99
C VAL A 9 -8.85 27.98 -26.10
N GLY A 10 -8.41 27.50 -27.27
CA GLY A 10 -7.98 26.11 -27.45
C GLY A 10 -6.66 25.76 -26.75
N LEU A 11 -5.77 26.74 -26.52
CA LEU A 11 -4.49 26.53 -25.85
C LEU A 11 -4.58 26.55 -24.32
N ALA A 12 -5.66 27.08 -23.75
CA ALA A 12 -5.86 27.18 -22.30
C ALA A 12 -6.49 25.92 -21.67
N VAL A 13 -6.91 24.93 -22.48
CA VAL A 13 -7.47 23.65 -22.02
C VAL A 13 -6.43 22.52 -22.04
N LEU A 14 -5.15 22.82 -22.32
CA LEU A 14 -4.04 22.08 -21.72
C LEU A 14 -3.90 22.53 -20.27
N ALA A 15 -4.98 22.36 -19.50
CA ALA A 15 -4.90 22.33 -18.06
C ALA A 15 -3.86 21.25 -17.75
N MET A 16 -2.78 21.69 -17.11
CA MET A 16 -1.73 20.84 -16.58
C MET A 16 -2.41 19.69 -15.86
N ALA A 17 -2.42 18.51 -16.48
CA ALA A 17 -2.57 17.26 -15.74
C ALA A 17 -1.27 17.16 -14.93
N VAL A 18 -1.23 17.87 -13.80
CA VAL A 18 -0.23 17.59 -12.78
C VAL A 18 -0.49 16.12 -12.44
N PRO A 19 0.51 15.23 -12.58
CA PRO A 19 0.35 13.88 -12.10
C PRO A 19 -0.13 13.98 -10.65
N ALA A 20 -1.30 13.42 -10.35
CA ALA A 20 -1.64 13.17 -8.96
C ALA A 20 -0.56 12.22 -8.47
N SER A 21 0.26 12.70 -7.54
CA SER A 21 1.39 11.92 -7.04
C SER A 21 0.82 10.86 -6.12
N ALA A 22 0.90 9.60 -6.54
CA ALA A 22 0.37 8.50 -5.77
C ALA A 22 1.22 8.28 -4.52
N HIS A 23 0.71 8.72 -3.38
CA HIS A 23 1.34 8.44 -2.10
C HIS A 23 0.93 7.03 -1.65
N PHE A 24 1.90 6.19 -1.29
CA PHE A 24 1.63 4.84 -0.78
C PHE A 24 1.88 4.74 0.73
N GLN A 25 0.86 4.31 1.46
CA GLN A 25 0.99 3.87 2.84
C GLN A 25 1.70 2.52 2.87
N MET A 26 2.98 2.55 3.19
CA MET A 26 3.80 1.37 3.42
C MET A 26 3.50 0.76 4.78
N LEU A 27 3.38 -0.56 4.82
CA LEU A 27 3.46 -1.40 6.02
C LEU A 27 4.62 -2.38 5.81
N TYR A 28 5.84 -1.84 5.86
CA TYR A 28 7.05 -2.50 5.42
C TYR A 28 7.71 -3.31 6.54
N THR A 29 8.23 -4.49 6.19
CA THR A 29 9.19 -5.25 6.98
C THR A 29 10.17 -5.94 6.03
N PRO A 30 11.40 -6.31 6.43
CA PRO A 30 12.36 -6.88 5.48
C PRO A 30 11.91 -8.21 4.85
N GLU A 31 11.24 -9.07 5.63
CA GLU A 31 10.84 -10.42 5.20
C GLU A 31 9.40 -10.76 5.57
N VAL A 32 8.71 -11.42 4.64
CA VAL A 32 7.32 -11.91 4.81
C VAL A 32 7.20 -13.43 4.76
N ALA A 33 8.21 -14.15 4.30
CA ALA A 33 8.28 -15.60 4.38
C ALA A 33 9.35 -16.00 5.39
N LEU A 34 8.94 -16.27 6.63
CA LEU A 34 9.85 -16.56 7.74
C LEU A 34 9.97 -18.07 7.95
N GLU A 35 11.18 -18.61 8.05
CA GLU A 35 11.42 -20.02 8.39
C GLU A 35 10.92 -20.38 9.80
N LYS A 36 11.04 -19.44 10.74
CA LYS A 36 10.65 -19.61 12.14
C LYS A 36 10.16 -18.31 12.74
N GLY A 37 9.46 -18.44 13.86
CA GLY A 37 9.05 -17.29 14.67
C GLY A 37 10.25 -16.46 15.14
N GLY A 38 9.99 -15.20 15.47
CA GLY A 38 11.05 -14.24 15.76
C GLY A 38 10.48 -12.86 16.06
N GLN A 39 11.37 -11.88 16.15
CA GLN A 39 10.97 -10.47 16.20
C GLN A 39 10.84 -9.94 14.77
N LEU A 40 9.70 -9.33 14.49
CA LEU A 40 9.42 -8.66 13.23
C LEU A 40 9.33 -7.16 13.50
N ASN A 41 10.11 -6.37 12.76
CA ASN A 41 10.14 -4.92 12.89
C ASN A 41 9.49 -4.31 11.65
N PHE A 42 8.61 -3.35 11.88
CA PHE A 42 7.88 -2.63 10.85
C PHE A 42 8.34 -1.18 10.74
N LYS A 43 8.37 -0.67 9.52
CA LYS A 43 8.31 0.76 9.22
C LYS A 43 6.99 1.02 8.52
N ILE A 44 6.25 1.98 9.05
CA ILE A 44 4.93 2.37 8.57
C ILE A 44 5.04 3.82 8.16
N VAL A 45 5.08 4.05 6.86
CA VAL A 45 5.47 5.33 6.24
C VAL A 45 4.50 5.61 5.12
N TRP A 46 4.14 6.88 4.91
CA TRP A 46 3.36 7.28 3.75
C TRP A 46 4.24 8.13 2.85
N THR A 47 4.54 7.65 1.63
CA THR A 47 5.61 8.23 0.78
C THR A 47 5.48 7.77 -0.68
N HIS A 48 6.39 8.18 -1.53
CA HIS A 48 6.57 7.73 -2.91
C HIS A 48 7.65 6.64 -2.99
N PRO A 49 7.33 5.35 -2.88
CA PRO A 49 8.32 4.27 -2.75
C PRO A 49 9.20 4.09 -3.99
N PHE A 50 8.75 4.50 -5.19
CA PHE A 50 9.58 4.44 -6.39
C PHE A 50 10.57 5.60 -6.49
N ALA A 51 10.12 6.83 -6.24
CA ALA A 51 10.90 8.04 -6.51
C ALA A 51 11.58 8.64 -5.25
N ASP A 52 11.05 8.35 -4.06
CA ASP A 52 11.42 8.95 -2.77
C ASP A 52 11.38 10.49 -2.79
N GLU A 53 10.41 11.06 -3.50
CA GLU A 53 10.32 12.51 -3.71
C GLU A 53 9.73 13.24 -2.51
N HIS A 54 8.72 12.68 -1.86
CA HIS A 54 8.03 13.33 -0.75
C HIS A 54 7.49 12.32 0.26
N THR A 55 7.76 12.55 1.54
CA THR A 55 7.19 11.77 2.65
C THR A 55 6.03 12.55 3.26
N MET A 56 4.87 11.92 3.34
CA MET A 56 3.65 12.51 3.89
C MET A 56 3.64 12.47 5.42
N GLU A 57 3.06 13.51 6.01
CA GLU A 57 2.86 13.59 7.46
C GLU A 57 1.75 12.61 7.88
N MET A 58 2.13 11.52 8.56
CA MET A 58 1.14 10.58 9.07
C MET A 58 0.41 11.14 10.30
N THR A 59 -0.91 11.04 10.26
CA THR A 59 -1.81 11.36 11.37
C THR A 59 -1.78 10.26 12.44
N THR A 60 -2.50 10.47 13.55
CA THR A 60 -2.64 9.45 14.60
C THR A 60 -3.42 8.24 14.05
N PRO A 61 -2.86 7.02 14.12
CA PRO A 61 -3.54 5.82 13.61
C PRO A 61 -4.74 5.46 14.47
N THR A 62 -5.79 4.96 13.84
CA THR A 62 -7.01 4.51 14.52
C THR A 62 -6.99 3.02 14.79
N ALA A 63 -6.21 2.25 14.03
CA ALA A 63 -6.02 0.82 14.27
C ALA A 63 -4.65 0.32 13.78
N PHE A 64 -4.06 -0.58 14.56
CA PHE A 64 -3.03 -1.50 14.10
C PHE A 64 -3.22 -2.84 14.78
N TYR A 65 -3.43 -3.90 14.01
CA TYR A 65 -3.72 -5.21 14.56
C TYR A 65 -3.23 -6.33 13.64
N VAL A 66 -3.20 -7.55 14.18
CA VAL A 66 -2.89 -8.75 13.41
C VAL A 66 -4.02 -9.77 13.53
N LEU A 67 -4.41 -10.35 12.40
CA LEU A 67 -5.26 -11.52 12.32
C LEU A 67 -4.39 -12.76 12.08
N SER A 68 -4.61 -13.80 12.87
CA SER A 68 -3.86 -15.06 12.72
C SER A 68 -4.74 -16.26 13.02
N GLN A 69 -4.46 -17.35 12.32
CA GLN A 69 -5.14 -18.62 12.50
C GLN A 69 -4.11 -19.73 12.75
N ARG A 70 -4.41 -20.64 13.69
CA ARG A 70 -3.58 -21.81 13.96
C ARG A 70 -4.32 -23.07 13.52
N GLY A 71 -3.84 -23.71 12.45
CA GLY A 71 -4.50 -24.88 11.87
C GLY A 71 -5.95 -24.58 11.50
N GLU A 72 -6.88 -25.46 11.88
CA GLU A 72 -8.33 -25.28 11.68
C GLU A 72 -9.01 -24.43 12.77
N GLY A 73 -8.23 -23.75 13.62
CA GLY A 73 -8.77 -22.88 14.65
C GLY A 73 -9.50 -21.65 14.10
N LYS A 74 -10.24 -20.95 14.96
CA LYS A 74 -10.84 -19.65 14.59
C LYS A 74 -9.75 -18.59 14.38
N VAL A 75 -9.99 -17.68 13.44
CA VAL A 75 -9.18 -16.46 13.29
C VAL A 75 -9.20 -15.67 14.60
N LYS A 76 -8.01 -15.30 15.08
CA LYS A 76 -7.82 -14.47 16.27
C LYS A 76 -7.31 -13.10 15.85
N LYS A 77 -8.00 -12.06 16.31
CA LYS A 77 -7.55 -10.67 16.23
C LYS A 77 -6.75 -10.33 17.48
N LYS A 78 -5.57 -9.75 17.29
CA LYS A 78 -4.77 -9.17 18.37
C LYS A 78 -4.49 -7.71 18.05
N ASP A 79 -4.91 -6.83 18.94
CA ASP A 79 -4.58 -5.41 18.88
C ASP A 79 -3.07 -5.19 19.11
N LEU A 80 -2.49 -4.28 18.34
CA LEU A 80 -1.09 -3.90 18.35
C LEU A 80 -0.91 -2.38 18.36
N ILE A 81 -1.98 -1.58 18.50
CA ILE A 81 -1.90 -0.12 18.47
C ILE A 81 -0.92 0.42 19.53
N ASP A 82 -0.81 -0.27 20.67
CA ASP A 82 0.13 0.03 21.76
C ASP A 82 1.61 -0.25 21.41
N LYS A 83 1.88 -0.91 20.29
CA LYS A 83 3.24 -1.18 19.77
C LYS A 83 3.73 -0.11 18.81
N LEU A 84 2.85 0.75 18.33
CA LEU A 84 3.23 1.85 17.46
C LEU A 84 4.04 2.88 18.23
N LYS A 85 5.19 3.24 17.68
CA LYS A 85 6.01 4.35 18.15
C LYS A 85 6.15 5.36 17.02
N PRO A 86 5.88 6.65 17.26
CA PRO A 86 6.14 7.67 16.27
C PRO A 86 7.65 7.76 16.01
N ILE A 87 8.02 7.90 14.75
CA ILE A 87 9.37 8.18 14.27
C ILE A 87 9.31 9.34 13.27
N ASN A 88 10.45 9.92 12.95
CA ASN A 88 10.58 10.74 11.75
C ASN A 88 11.22 9.89 10.66
N TRP A 89 10.55 9.82 9.51
CA TRP A 89 11.10 9.23 8.30
C TRP A 89 11.71 10.35 7.45
N THR A 90 12.93 10.15 6.96
CA THR A 90 13.65 11.11 6.13
C THR A 90 13.70 10.61 4.69
N GLY A 91 12.89 11.23 3.82
CA GLY A 91 12.99 11.09 2.37
C GLY A 91 13.94 12.11 1.74
N LYS A 92 14.03 12.17 0.41
CA LYS A 92 14.95 13.10 -0.28
C LYS A 92 14.60 14.57 -0.08
N ALA A 93 13.31 14.93 -0.18
CA ALA A 93 12.90 16.34 -0.09
C ALA A 93 12.58 16.81 1.34
N ASN A 94 12.07 15.91 2.19
CA ASN A 94 11.62 16.27 3.53
C ASN A 94 11.71 15.12 4.53
N SER A 95 11.51 15.45 5.80
CA SER A 95 11.21 14.48 6.85
C SER A 95 9.81 14.72 7.38
N ALA A 96 9.09 13.63 7.68
CA ALA A 96 7.73 13.69 8.19
C ALA A 96 7.48 12.58 9.22
N ARG A 97 6.41 12.74 10.02
CA ARG A 97 6.02 11.73 11.00
C ARG A 97 5.64 10.44 10.28
N ALA A 98 6.20 9.34 10.77
CA ALA A 98 5.89 7.97 10.43
C ALA A 98 5.76 7.15 11.73
N TYR A 99 5.54 5.84 11.62
CA TYR A 99 5.50 4.94 12.77
C TYR A 99 6.41 3.74 12.57
N GLU A 100 6.85 3.16 13.68
CA GLU A 100 7.46 1.84 13.72
C GLU A 100 6.76 0.95 14.73
N ALA A 101 6.90 -0.37 14.56
CA ALA A 101 6.44 -1.33 15.54
C ALA A 101 7.36 -2.55 15.58
N SER A 102 7.48 -3.15 16.77
CA SER A 102 8.15 -4.43 16.97
C SER A 102 7.15 -5.45 17.47
N VAL A 103 6.98 -6.54 16.72
CA VAL A 103 6.00 -7.59 17.02
C VAL A 103 6.72 -8.94 17.13
N LYS A 104 6.47 -9.66 18.24
CA LYS A 104 7.02 -11.02 18.41
C LYS A 104 6.08 -12.06 17.79
N MET A 105 6.56 -12.71 16.74
CA MET A 105 5.90 -13.80 16.04
C MET A 105 6.12 -15.10 16.82
N ARG A 106 5.04 -15.74 17.26
CA ARG A 106 5.08 -16.96 18.10
C ARG A 106 4.45 -18.17 17.44
N SER A 107 3.38 -17.97 16.68
CA SER A 107 2.67 -19.01 15.95
C SER A 107 3.26 -19.21 14.56
N MET A 108 3.15 -20.43 14.05
CA MET A 108 3.29 -20.71 12.62
C MET A 108 2.00 -20.32 11.89
N GLY A 109 2.09 -20.15 10.57
CA GLY A 109 0.96 -19.78 9.73
C GLY A 109 0.97 -18.32 9.29
N ASP A 110 -0.12 -17.90 8.67
CA ASP A 110 -0.30 -16.52 8.21
C ASP A 110 -0.64 -15.57 9.35
N HIS A 111 -0.09 -14.37 9.22
CA HIS A 111 -0.32 -13.24 10.09
C HIS A 111 -0.63 -12.04 9.18
N VAL A 112 -1.90 -11.67 9.14
CA VAL A 112 -2.41 -10.55 8.33
C VAL A 112 -2.34 -9.31 9.19
N PHE A 113 -1.34 -8.46 8.95
CA PHE A 113 -1.22 -7.17 9.62
C PHE A 113 -2.06 -6.13 8.89
N CYS A 114 -2.88 -5.41 9.65
CA CYS A 114 -3.75 -4.37 9.15
C CYS A 114 -3.43 -3.06 9.87
N PHE A 115 -3.27 -1.99 9.09
CA PHE A 115 -2.99 -0.64 9.59
C PHE A 115 -4.00 0.34 9.01
N VAL A 116 -4.59 1.17 9.88
CA VAL A 116 -5.56 2.22 9.51
C VAL A 116 -5.04 3.55 10.07
N PRO A 117 -4.55 4.46 9.21
CA PRO A 117 -4.17 5.81 9.65
C PRO A 117 -5.42 6.63 9.99
N GLY A 118 -5.26 7.79 10.65
CA GLY A 118 -6.35 8.76 10.70
C GLY A 118 -6.52 9.46 9.34
N PRO A 119 -7.69 10.07 9.05
CA PRO A 119 -7.88 10.86 7.84
C PRO A 119 -6.87 12.01 7.75
N TYR A 120 -6.31 12.23 6.56
CA TYR A 120 -5.39 13.32 6.24
C TYR A 120 -6.02 14.22 5.18
N TYR A 121 -5.90 15.53 5.32
CA TYR A 121 -6.41 16.45 4.29
C TYR A 121 -5.31 16.82 3.32
N ASP A 122 -5.46 16.40 2.06
CA ASP A 122 -4.57 16.83 0.99
C ASP A 122 -5.09 18.12 0.37
N LYS A 123 -4.32 19.19 0.52
CA LYS A 123 -4.67 20.52 -0.02
C LYS A 123 -4.57 20.58 -1.54
N HIS A 124 -3.78 19.71 -2.16
CA HIS A 124 -3.64 19.65 -3.61
C HIS A 124 -4.82 18.92 -4.26
N GLU A 125 -5.37 17.91 -3.57
CA GLU A 125 -6.56 17.19 -4.04
C GLU A 125 -7.88 17.78 -3.52
N GLU A 126 -7.83 18.76 -2.61
CA GLU A 126 -8.98 19.33 -1.91
C GLU A 126 -9.89 18.23 -1.31
N ALA A 127 -9.25 17.19 -0.76
CA ALA A 127 -9.91 16.00 -0.29
C ALA A 127 -9.24 15.43 0.97
N TRP A 128 -10.06 14.84 1.84
CA TRP A 128 -9.58 13.94 2.86
C TRP A 128 -9.17 12.61 2.22
N MET A 129 -8.09 12.02 2.71
CA MET A 129 -7.52 10.78 2.21
C MET A 129 -7.21 9.84 3.37
N GLN A 130 -7.33 8.54 3.11
CA GLN A 130 -6.91 7.49 4.02
C GLN A 130 -6.51 6.27 3.21
N GLN A 131 -5.36 5.67 3.51
CA GLN A 131 -4.92 4.42 2.88
C GLN A 131 -4.88 3.28 3.89
N ILE A 132 -5.83 2.37 3.77
CA ILE A 132 -5.98 1.22 4.67
C ILE A 132 -5.10 0.10 4.15
N THR A 133 -4.09 -0.28 4.92
CA THR A 133 -3.00 -1.12 4.41
C THR A 133 -2.96 -2.50 5.04
N LYS A 134 -2.73 -3.52 4.21
CA LYS A 134 -2.42 -4.89 4.62
C LYS A 134 -1.03 -5.34 4.18
N THR A 135 -0.37 -6.09 5.06
CA THR A 135 0.82 -6.89 4.76
C THR A 135 0.65 -8.26 5.39
N ILE A 136 0.87 -9.33 4.60
CA ILE A 136 0.71 -10.71 5.07
C ILE A 136 2.08 -11.35 5.26
N VAL A 137 2.34 -11.83 6.47
CA VAL A 137 3.58 -12.54 6.83
C VAL A 137 3.26 -13.99 7.14
N ASN A 138 3.96 -14.91 6.52
CA ASN A 138 3.90 -16.33 6.81
C ASN A 138 5.08 -16.77 7.68
N VAL A 139 4.80 -17.66 8.62
CA VAL A 139 5.81 -18.31 9.45
C VAL A 139 5.75 -19.83 9.24
N GLY A 140 6.85 -20.41 8.76
CA GLY A 140 7.05 -21.85 8.61
C GLY A 140 6.46 -22.47 7.35
N GLY A 141 6.04 -21.68 6.36
CA GLY A 141 5.49 -22.16 5.09
C GLY A 141 4.10 -22.80 5.18
N ILE A 142 3.45 -22.75 6.35
CA ILE A 142 2.14 -23.36 6.57
C ILE A 142 1.06 -22.37 6.15
N PRO A 143 0.19 -22.68 5.18
CA PRO A 143 -0.93 -21.79 4.84
C PRO A 143 -1.93 -21.65 6.00
N GLY A 144 -2.52 -20.47 6.11
CA GLY A 144 -3.59 -20.13 7.04
C GLY A 144 -4.61 -19.20 6.36
N ASN A 145 -4.93 -18.08 6.98
CA ASN A 145 -6.02 -17.18 6.59
C ASN A 145 -5.59 -16.06 5.61
N TRP A 146 -4.57 -16.27 4.77
CA TRP A 146 -4.09 -15.25 3.82
C TRP A 146 -5.13 -14.79 2.79
N ALA A 147 -6.03 -15.70 2.37
CA ALA A 147 -7.05 -15.45 1.35
C ALA A 147 -8.40 -14.97 1.93
N GLU A 148 -8.51 -14.87 3.25
CA GLU A 148 -9.74 -14.46 3.92
C GLU A 148 -9.81 -12.93 4.05
N PRO A 149 -11.00 -12.31 3.88
CA PRO A 149 -11.20 -10.91 4.19
C PRO A 149 -10.82 -10.59 5.65
N ALA A 150 -10.17 -9.45 5.86
CA ALA A 150 -9.82 -8.95 7.18
C ALA A 150 -11.00 -8.24 7.88
N GLY A 151 -12.07 -7.93 7.13
CA GLY A 151 -13.24 -7.20 7.63
C GLY A 151 -12.99 -5.69 7.75
N LEU A 152 -12.13 -5.16 6.89
CA LEU A 152 -11.90 -3.71 6.77
C LEU A 152 -13.04 -3.07 5.96
N GLU A 153 -13.25 -1.77 6.12
CA GLU A 153 -14.26 -1.03 5.33
C GLU A 153 -13.99 -1.11 3.82
N THR A 154 -12.71 -1.16 3.44
CA THR A 154 -12.26 -1.53 2.12
C THR A 154 -10.93 -2.29 2.23
N GLU A 155 -10.73 -3.28 1.35
CA GLU A 155 -9.51 -4.07 1.33
C GLU A 155 -9.29 -4.76 -0.01
N ILE A 156 -8.04 -5.11 -0.31
CA ILE A 156 -7.69 -6.04 -1.38
C ILE A 156 -7.51 -7.43 -0.78
N VAL A 157 -8.30 -8.39 -1.22
CA VAL A 157 -8.14 -9.81 -0.86
C VAL A 157 -7.26 -10.48 -1.91
N PRO A 158 -6.09 -11.02 -1.55
CA PRO A 158 -5.21 -11.65 -2.52
C PRO A 158 -5.77 -13.00 -2.99
N LEU A 159 -5.58 -13.30 -4.28
CA LEU A 159 -5.87 -14.62 -4.87
C LEU A 159 -4.61 -15.48 -5.04
N ASP A 160 -3.44 -14.89 -4.82
CA ASP A 160 -2.13 -15.53 -4.79
C ASP A 160 -1.43 -15.16 -3.48
N LYS A 161 -0.70 -16.10 -2.87
CA LYS A 161 -0.03 -15.85 -1.57
C LYS A 161 0.94 -14.66 -1.66
N PRO A 162 0.72 -13.55 -0.94
CA PRO A 162 1.56 -12.35 -1.04
C PRO A 162 3.04 -12.53 -0.69
N TYR A 163 3.37 -13.62 0.01
CA TYR A 163 4.70 -13.97 0.49
C TYR A 163 5.38 -15.10 -0.31
N ALA A 164 4.71 -15.67 -1.32
CA ALA A 164 5.21 -16.82 -2.08
C ALA A 164 5.14 -16.55 -3.59
N LEU A 165 5.84 -15.50 -4.03
CA LEU A 165 5.86 -15.06 -5.41
C LEU A 165 7.29 -15.04 -5.94
N TRP A 166 7.49 -15.63 -7.12
CA TRP A 166 8.72 -15.48 -7.87
C TRP A 166 8.64 -14.29 -8.82
N THR A 167 9.77 -13.70 -9.18
CA THR A 167 9.85 -12.81 -10.34
C THR A 167 9.24 -13.48 -11.57
N GLY A 168 8.41 -12.76 -12.31
CA GLY A 168 7.65 -13.25 -13.45
C GLY A 168 6.30 -13.90 -13.09
N ASN A 169 5.97 -14.09 -11.81
CA ASN A 169 4.63 -14.51 -11.42
C ASN A 169 3.60 -13.41 -11.68
N VAL A 170 2.32 -13.82 -11.75
CA VAL A 170 1.19 -12.90 -11.77
C VAL A 170 0.60 -12.86 -10.38
N PHE A 171 0.47 -11.66 -9.82
CA PHE A 171 -0.32 -11.42 -8.61
C PHE A 171 -1.74 -11.01 -9.00
N ARG A 172 -2.73 -11.61 -8.35
CA ARG A 172 -4.14 -11.27 -8.51
C ARG A 172 -4.76 -10.92 -7.17
N GLY A 173 -5.74 -10.02 -7.20
CA GLY A 173 -6.50 -9.64 -6.01
C GLY A 173 -7.93 -9.24 -6.35
N ILE A 174 -8.81 -9.30 -5.36
CA ILE A 174 -10.19 -8.81 -5.42
C ILE A 174 -10.30 -7.57 -4.54
N VAL A 175 -10.73 -6.46 -5.12
CA VAL A 175 -11.01 -5.22 -4.38
C VAL A 175 -12.39 -5.31 -3.74
N LEU A 176 -12.47 -5.13 -2.42
CA LEU A 176 -13.71 -5.16 -1.66
C LEU A 176 -14.00 -3.79 -1.02
N SER A 177 -15.28 -3.43 -0.96
CA SER A 177 -15.84 -2.35 -0.15
C SER A 177 -17.02 -2.92 0.64
N GLU A 178 -16.99 -2.79 1.96
CA GLU A 178 -17.95 -3.43 2.89
C GLU A 178 -18.12 -4.94 2.62
N GLY A 179 -17.03 -5.61 2.28
CA GLY A 179 -17.00 -7.04 1.94
C GLY A 179 -17.59 -7.41 0.58
N LYS A 180 -17.97 -6.44 -0.27
CA LYS A 180 -18.51 -6.67 -1.61
C LYS A 180 -17.49 -6.26 -2.68
N PRO A 181 -17.38 -7.01 -3.80
CA PRO A 181 -16.45 -6.64 -4.86
C PRO A 181 -16.74 -5.28 -5.49
N VAL A 182 -15.68 -4.51 -5.80
CA VAL A 182 -15.78 -3.20 -6.45
C VAL A 182 -15.39 -3.32 -7.92
N SER A 183 -16.36 -3.23 -8.81
CA SER A 183 -16.12 -3.34 -10.26
C SER A 183 -15.40 -2.13 -10.85
N ASN A 184 -14.54 -2.34 -11.84
CA ASN A 184 -13.98 -1.29 -12.70
C ASN A 184 -13.21 -0.17 -11.98
N CYS A 185 -12.76 -0.38 -10.74
CA CYS A 185 -11.96 0.59 -10.01
C CYS A 185 -10.52 0.63 -10.53
N ASP A 186 -9.88 1.79 -10.37
CA ASP A 186 -8.45 1.96 -10.61
C ASP A 186 -7.63 1.37 -9.45
N VAL A 187 -6.55 0.70 -9.81
CA VAL A 187 -5.55 0.15 -8.89
C VAL A 187 -4.19 0.66 -9.32
N GLU A 188 -3.58 1.47 -8.47
CA GLU A 188 -2.21 1.93 -8.66
C GLU A 188 -1.21 0.88 -8.16
N VAL A 189 -0.07 0.80 -8.84
CA VAL A 189 0.97 -0.18 -8.60
C VAL A 189 2.32 0.52 -8.55
N GLU A 190 3.05 0.30 -7.46
CA GLU A 190 4.41 0.83 -7.28
C GLU A 190 5.38 -0.20 -6.74
N TYR A 191 6.66 -0.01 -7.09
CA TYR A 191 7.79 -0.79 -6.63
C TYR A 191 8.60 0.02 -5.61
N ILE A 192 9.00 -0.61 -4.50
CA ILE A 192 10.00 -0.01 -3.61
C ILE A 192 11.34 -0.04 -4.33
N ASN A 193 11.74 1.10 -4.88
CA ASN A 193 12.90 1.20 -5.75
C ASN A 193 14.21 1.46 -5.00
N HIS A 194 14.18 1.41 -3.67
CA HIS A 194 15.30 1.74 -2.80
C HIS A 194 15.46 0.71 -1.69
N ASP A 195 16.68 0.57 -1.17
CA ASP A 195 16.87 -0.12 0.11
C ASP A 195 16.17 0.66 1.23
N VAL A 196 15.46 -0.04 2.12
CA VAL A 196 14.89 0.54 3.34
C VAL A 196 15.90 0.42 4.47
N LEU A 197 16.47 1.55 4.89
CA LEU A 197 17.45 1.62 5.97
C LEU A 197 16.72 1.69 7.33
N MET A 198 16.39 0.52 7.87
CA MET A 198 15.59 0.35 9.09
C MET A 198 16.14 1.10 10.32
N ASP A 199 17.46 1.24 10.42
CA ASP A 199 18.18 1.93 11.50
C ASP A 199 18.19 3.45 11.33
N LYS A 200 18.05 3.94 10.09
CA LYS A 200 18.12 5.36 9.75
C LYS A 200 16.76 6.00 9.49
N ASN A 201 15.68 5.20 9.45
CA ASN A 201 14.35 5.67 9.08
C ASN A 201 14.35 6.43 7.73
N ALA A 202 14.98 5.83 6.72
CA ALA A 202 15.13 6.46 5.42
C ALA A 202 15.24 5.39 4.33
N PHE A 203 15.03 5.80 3.09
CA PHE A 203 15.50 5.04 1.94
C PHE A 203 17.00 5.27 1.72
N ALA A 204 17.67 4.31 1.10
CA ALA A 204 19.02 4.52 0.59
C ALA A 204 18.98 5.52 -0.57
N LYS A 205 20.04 6.32 -0.70
CA LYS A 205 20.14 7.33 -1.75
C LYS A 205 20.11 6.74 -3.17
N SER A 206 20.66 5.54 -3.35
CA SER A 206 20.65 4.82 -4.62
C SER A 206 19.32 4.12 -4.83
N ASN A 207 18.78 4.23 -6.04
CA ASN A 207 17.69 3.44 -6.58
C ASN A 207 18.19 2.20 -7.32
N TYR A 208 17.32 1.21 -7.53
CA TYR A 208 17.63 0.01 -8.29
C TYR A 208 17.43 0.16 -9.79
N VAL A 209 16.44 0.96 -10.19
CA VAL A 209 16.07 1.18 -11.59
C VAL A 209 15.74 2.64 -11.85
N GLU A 210 16.01 3.08 -13.07
CA GLU A 210 15.53 4.37 -13.61
C GLU A 210 14.27 4.11 -14.44
N ALA A 211 13.22 4.89 -14.20
CA ALA A 211 12.01 4.82 -15.02
C ALA A 211 12.30 5.47 -16.39
N PRO A 212 11.92 4.84 -17.51
CA PRO A 212 12.10 5.44 -18.83
C PRO A 212 11.11 6.60 -19.09
N HIS A 213 10.07 6.73 -18.26
CA HIS A 213 9.03 7.75 -18.33
C HIS A 213 8.22 7.77 -17.01
N ASP A 214 7.63 8.90 -16.63
CA ASP A 214 6.87 9.06 -15.37
C ASP A 214 5.74 8.05 -15.20
N ALA A 215 5.12 7.62 -16.31
CA ALA A 215 4.11 6.56 -16.35
C ALA A 215 4.59 5.18 -15.85
N PHE A 216 5.88 4.99 -15.62
CA PHE A 216 6.47 3.78 -15.03
C PHE A 216 6.83 3.95 -13.55
N ILE A 217 6.73 5.17 -13.00
CA ILE A 217 6.92 5.43 -11.56
C ILE A 217 5.74 4.82 -10.81
N THR A 218 4.53 5.29 -11.13
CA THR A 218 3.25 4.75 -10.65
C THR A 218 2.46 4.25 -11.86
N MET A 219 2.15 2.95 -11.88
CA MET A 219 1.35 2.35 -12.94
C MET A 219 -0.10 2.20 -12.48
N THR A 220 -1.07 2.48 -13.35
CA THR A 220 -2.48 2.23 -13.05
C THR A 220 -3.02 1.08 -13.88
N ILE A 221 -3.65 0.11 -13.21
CA ILE A 221 -4.42 -0.98 -13.83
C ILE A 221 -5.88 -0.87 -13.39
N LYS A 222 -6.78 -1.63 -14.04
CA LYS A 222 -8.20 -1.64 -13.69
C LYS A 222 -8.64 -3.02 -13.21
N ALA A 223 -9.47 -3.04 -12.17
CA ALA A 223 -10.23 -4.22 -11.81
C ALA A 223 -11.32 -4.51 -12.85
N ASN A 224 -11.70 -5.78 -13.01
CA ASN A 224 -12.77 -6.20 -13.89
C ASN A 224 -14.16 -6.02 -13.24
N VAL A 225 -15.21 -6.54 -13.88
CA VAL A 225 -16.60 -6.45 -13.37
C VAL A 225 -16.83 -7.17 -12.04
N ASN A 226 -15.97 -8.14 -11.69
CA ASN A 226 -16.01 -8.88 -10.43
C ASN A 226 -15.05 -8.27 -9.38
N GLY A 227 -14.48 -7.09 -9.64
CA GLY A 227 -13.50 -6.46 -8.77
C GLY A 227 -12.13 -7.14 -8.73
N GLU A 228 -11.86 -8.06 -9.65
CA GLU A 228 -10.58 -8.76 -9.74
C GLU A 228 -9.60 -7.96 -10.61
N PHE A 229 -8.33 -7.90 -10.20
CA PHE A 229 -7.24 -7.40 -11.03
C PHE A 229 -6.10 -8.40 -11.10
N SER A 230 -5.18 -8.19 -12.05
CA SER A 230 -3.97 -8.98 -12.20
C SER A 230 -2.79 -8.13 -12.62
N PHE A 231 -1.60 -8.43 -12.09
CA PHE A 231 -0.35 -7.75 -12.43
C PHE A 231 0.79 -8.75 -12.55
N GLY A 232 1.53 -8.72 -13.67
CA GLY A 232 2.75 -9.51 -13.83
C GLY A 232 3.92 -8.81 -13.15
N ILE A 233 4.68 -9.53 -12.32
CA ILE A 233 5.74 -8.98 -11.47
C ILE A 233 7.08 -9.00 -12.22
N PRO A 234 7.57 -7.87 -12.75
CA PRO A 234 8.76 -7.88 -13.61
C PRO A 234 10.08 -7.99 -12.84
N ARG A 235 10.07 -7.79 -11.53
CA ARG A 235 11.29 -7.72 -10.70
C ARG A 235 11.05 -8.22 -9.27
N ALA A 236 12.05 -8.88 -8.70
CA ALA A 236 12.07 -9.20 -7.27
C ALA A 236 12.06 -7.92 -6.42
N GLY A 237 11.48 -8.03 -5.22
CA GLY A 237 11.35 -6.95 -4.25
C GLY A 237 9.90 -6.70 -3.85
N TRP A 238 9.64 -5.52 -3.33
CA TRP A 238 8.35 -5.15 -2.74
C TRP A 238 7.49 -4.38 -3.74
N TRP A 239 6.23 -4.80 -3.86
CA TRP A 239 5.24 -4.20 -4.74
C TRP A 239 3.97 -3.84 -3.96
N GLY A 240 3.52 -2.61 -4.11
CA GLY A 240 2.32 -2.06 -3.48
C GLY A 240 1.20 -1.96 -4.50
N PHE A 241 -0.02 -2.24 -4.07
CA PHE A 241 -1.24 -2.11 -4.87
C PHE A 241 -2.24 -1.28 -4.08
N ALA A 242 -2.70 -0.15 -4.64
CA ALA A 242 -3.66 0.75 -4.01
C ALA A 242 -4.90 0.88 -4.88
N ALA A 243 -6.02 0.30 -4.45
CA ALA A 243 -7.31 0.54 -5.11
C ALA A 243 -7.89 1.87 -4.61
N LEU A 244 -8.16 2.79 -5.54
CA LEU A 244 -8.42 4.20 -5.21
C LEU A 244 -9.89 4.50 -4.94
N GLY A 245 -10.16 5.25 -3.87
CA GLY A 245 -11.49 5.80 -3.56
C GLY A 245 -12.59 4.75 -3.38
N VAL A 246 -12.20 3.53 -2.99
CA VAL A 246 -13.09 2.37 -2.86
C VAL A 246 -13.74 2.24 -1.47
N GLY A 247 -13.30 3.03 -0.50
CA GLY A 247 -13.95 3.14 0.81
C GLY A 247 -15.42 3.56 0.71
N PRO A 248 -16.29 3.08 1.61
CA PRO A 248 -17.73 3.36 1.55
C PRO A 248 -18.09 4.81 1.92
N GLU A 249 -17.36 5.43 2.86
CA GLU A 249 -17.51 6.83 3.23
C GLU A 249 -16.96 7.72 2.10
N LYS A 250 -17.76 8.69 1.64
CA LYS A 250 -17.39 9.60 0.52
C LYS A 250 -17.20 11.05 0.95
N GLU A 251 -17.50 11.36 2.21
CA GLU A 251 -17.40 12.70 2.76
C GLU A 251 -16.90 12.64 4.20
N HIS A 252 -15.94 13.49 4.53
CA HIS A 252 -15.43 13.67 5.88
C HIS A 252 -15.41 15.16 6.20
N LYS A 253 -16.07 15.57 7.29
CA LYS A 253 -16.18 16.99 7.72
C LYS A 253 -16.72 17.95 6.64
N GLY A 254 -17.65 17.51 5.80
CA GLY A 254 -18.23 18.36 4.76
C GLY A 254 -17.45 18.40 3.44
N GLU A 255 -16.33 17.68 3.35
CA GLU A 255 -15.44 17.68 2.19
C GLU A 255 -15.27 16.25 1.65
N LYS A 256 -14.86 16.12 0.39
CA LYS A 256 -14.65 14.83 -0.28
C LYS A 256 -13.71 13.94 0.53
N PHE A 257 -14.03 12.67 0.64
CA PHE A 257 -13.20 11.67 1.29
C PHE A 257 -12.89 10.49 0.36
N ASN A 258 -11.59 10.19 0.23
CA ASN A 258 -11.06 9.08 -0.54
C ASN A 258 -10.37 8.10 0.41
N ALA A 259 -11.05 7.00 0.72
CA ALA A 259 -10.42 5.85 1.37
C ALA A 259 -9.98 4.83 0.32
N ASP A 260 -8.71 4.44 0.38
CA ASP A 260 -8.08 3.48 -0.53
C ASP A 260 -7.80 2.16 0.20
N ALA A 261 -7.84 1.06 -0.55
CA ALA A 261 -7.41 -0.24 -0.08
C ALA A 261 -6.00 -0.54 -0.59
N VAL A 262 -5.05 -0.75 0.32
CA VAL A 262 -3.64 -1.02 -0.01
C VAL A 262 -3.22 -2.43 0.43
N ILE A 263 -2.52 -3.15 -0.44
CA ILE A 263 -1.81 -4.38 -0.07
C ILE A 263 -0.38 -4.36 -0.58
N TRP A 264 0.54 -4.87 0.24
CA TRP A 264 1.94 -5.08 -0.14
C TRP A 264 2.27 -6.56 -0.29
N ILE A 265 2.99 -6.88 -1.37
CA ILE A 265 3.50 -8.22 -1.67
C ILE A 265 5.03 -8.18 -1.80
N LYS A 266 5.66 -9.34 -1.67
CA LYS A 266 7.10 -9.49 -1.94
C LYS A 266 7.34 -10.62 -2.93
N ALA A 267 8.07 -10.32 -4.00
CA ALA A 267 8.58 -11.30 -4.94
C ALA A 267 10.09 -11.53 -4.75
N VAL A 268 10.54 -12.74 -5.05
CA VAL A 268 11.95 -13.15 -4.97
C VAL A 268 12.41 -13.78 -6.30
N ASP A 269 13.71 -13.74 -6.60
CA ASP A 269 14.25 -14.41 -7.78
C ASP A 269 14.43 -15.91 -7.55
N MET A 270 14.21 -16.71 -8.60
CA MET A 270 14.65 -18.11 -8.63
C MET A 270 16.19 -18.14 -8.61
N LYS A 271 16.77 -19.07 -7.85
CA LYS A 271 18.22 -19.26 -7.73
C LYS A 271 18.64 -20.65 -8.17
#